data_AF-A0A7X0C902-F1
#
_entry.id   AF-A0A7X0C902-F1
#
_cell.length_a   1.000
_cell.length_b   1.000
_cell.length_c   1.000
_cell.angle_alpha   90.00
_cell.angle_beta   90.00
_cell.angle_gamma   90.00
#
_symmetry.space_group_name_H-M   'P 1'
#
loop_
_entity.id
_entity.type
_entity.pdbx_description
1 polymer ?
#
loop_
_entity_poly.entity_id
_entity_poly.type
_entity_poly.pdbx_seq_one_letter_code
_entity_poly.pdbx_strand_id
1 'polypeptide(L)'
;MVEGAKSEQTENLGSHGGRASSWLAVTVMLIGTIVGGVGLTMASWTLIWVGVGVFVVGGILALVFDIFSDVVIDAPRVGMSVEDHR
;
A
#
# COMPACT_ATOMS: atom_id res chain seq x y z
N MET A 1 -2.95 42.63 -1.87
CA MET A 1 -2.86 41.64 -2.95
C MET A 1 -1.73 40.68 -2.62
N VAL A 2 -2.04 39.45 -2.17
CA VAL A 2 -1.03 38.40 -1.99
C VAL A 2 -1.13 37.49 -3.19
N GLU A 3 -0.22 37.69 -4.13
CA GLU A 3 0.11 36.75 -5.19
C GLU A 3 1.00 35.69 -4.55
N GLY A 4 0.48 34.47 -4.40
CA GLY A 4 1.09 33.46 -3.54
C GLY A 4 0.86 32.05 -4.06
N ALA A 5 1.93 31.52 -4.67
CA ALA A 5 2.30 30.11 -4.73
C ALA A 5 1.40 29.13 -5.52
N LYS A 6 1.88 28.82 -6.74
CA LYS A 6 1.97 27.49 -7.36
C LYS A 6 0.66 26.68 -7.47
N SER A 7 0.00 26.84 -8.60
CA SER A 7 -1.07 25.98 -9.12
C SER A 7 -0.53 24.62 -9.65
N GLU A 8 0.14 23.84 -8.81
CA GLU A 8 0.51 22.46 -9.12
C GLU A 8 0.12 21.51 -7.97
N GLN A 9 -1.11 21.68 -7.52
CA GLN A 9 -1.86 20.61 -6.89
C GLN A 9 -2.91 20.17 -7.90
N THR A 10 -2.47 19.42 -8.92
CA THR A 10 -3.40 18.47 -9.53
C THR A 10 -3.70 17.48 -8.41
N GLU A 11 -4.81 17.76 -7.73
CA GLU A 11 -5.32 17.03 -6.61
C GLU A 11 -5.29 15.53 -6.97
N ASN A 12 -4.34 14.79 -6.37
CA ASN A 12 -4.56 13.38 -6.11
C ASN A 12 -5.73 13.37 -5.14
N LEU A 13 -6.94 13.44 -5.69
CA LEU A 13 -8.18 13.11 -5.01
C LEU A 13 -7.87 11.92 -4.13
N GLY A 14 -7.96 12.09 -2.80
CA GLY A 14 -7.54 11.10 -1.82
C GLY A 14 -8.07 9.73 -2.18
N SER A 15 -7.24 8.94 -2.88
CA SER A 15 -7.62 7.64 -3.37
C SER A 15 -7.59 6.74 -2.16
N HIS A 16 -8.72 6.11 -1.84
CA HIS A 16 -8.81 5.09 -0.80
C HIS A 16 -7.81 3.94 -1.02
N GLY A 17 -7.22 3.84 -2.21
CA GLY A 17 -6.22 2.84 -2.54
C GLY A 17 -4.82 3.10 -1.98
N GLY A 18 -4.52 4.30 -1.48
CA GLY A 18 -3.19 4.64 -1.00
C GLY A 18 -2.17 5.05 -2.09
N ARG A 19 -0.97 5.45 -1.67
CA ARG A 19 0.16 5.96 -2.45
C ARG A 19 0.74 4.90 -3.39
N ALA A 20 1.17 5.33 -4.58
CA ALA A 20 1.80 4.45 -5.57
C ALA A 20 3.05 3.72 -5.05
N SER A 21 3.83 4.35 -4.15
CA SER A 21 5.00 3.70 -3.51
C SER A 21 4.60 2.51 -2.65
N SER A 22 3.49 2.60 -1.92
CA SER A 22 2.95 1.48 -1.13
C SER A 22 2.56 0.31 -2.03
N TRP A 23 1.88 0.61 -3.13
CA TRP A 23 1.53 -0.40 -4.13
C TRP A 23 2.75 -1.07 -4.74
N LEU A 24 3.84 -0.34 -4.98
CA LEU A 24 5.08 -0.94 -5.45
C LEU A 24 5.61 -2.00 -4.47
N ALA A 25 5.63 -1.70 -3.17
CA ALA A 25 6.02 -2.69 -2.15
C ALA A 25 5.11 -3.93 -2.17
N VAL A 26 3.78 -3.72 -2.25
CA VAL A 26 2.79 -4.80 -2.33
C VAL A 26 2.99 -5.66 -3.58
N THR A 27 3.18 -5.05 -4.75
CA THR A 27 3.40 -5.78 -6.01
C THR A 27 4.66 -6.62 -5.95
N VAL A 28 5.76 -6.11 -5.39
CA VAL A 28 7.00 -6.89 -5.21
C VAL A 28 6.75 -8.10 -4.30
N MET A 29 6.04 -7.91 -3.18
CA MET A 29 5.66 -9.01 -2.29
C MET A 29 4.78 -10.05 -3.00
N LEU A 30 3.79 -9.60 -3.79
CA LEU A 30 2.93 -10.49 -4.57
C LEU A 30 3.71 -11.31 -5.58
N ILE A 31 4.66 -10.69 -6.31
CA ILE A 31 5.55 -11.41 -7.24
C ILE A 31 6.34 -12.48 -6.51
N GLY A 32 6.94 -12.16 -5.36
CA GLY A 32 7.66 -13.13 -4.54
C GLY A 32 6.79 -14.31 -4.12
N THR A 33 5.57 -14.04 -3.65
CA THR A 33 4.60 -15.09 -3.28
C THR A 33 4.17 -15.95 -4.46
N ILE A 34 3.93 -15.35 -5.64
CA ILE A 34 3.59 -16.09 -6.86
C ILE A 34 4.75 -17.01 -7.27
N VAL A 35 5.98 -16.50 -7.31
CA VAL A 35 7.18 -17.29 -7.65
C VAL A 35 7.38 -18.43 -6.65
N GLY A 36 7.23 -18.16 -5.36
CA GLY A 36 7.31 -19.20 -4.32
C GLY A 36 6.20 -20.24 -4.43
N GLY A 37 4.96 -19.81 -4.70
CA GLY A 37 3.80 -20.68 -4.91
C GLY A 37 3.97 -21.61 -6.12
N VAL A 38 4.49 -21.09 -7.24
CA VAL A 38 4.87 -21.90 -8.40
C VAL A 38 6.02 -22.86 -8.04
N GLY A 39 6.99 -22.42 -7.23
CA GLY A 39 8.04 -23.29 -6.70
C GLY A 39 7.48 -24.48 -5.90
N LEU A 40 6.45 -24.25 -5.08
CA LEU A 40 5.78 -25.31 -4.31
C LEU A 40 5.10 -26.35 -5.21
N THR A 41 4.39 -25.94 -6.27
CA THR A 41 3.72 -26.90 -7.17
C THR A 41 4.70 -27.75 -7.97
N MET A 42 5.91 -27.26 -8.19
CA MET A 42 7.00 -27.96 -8.88
C MET A 42 7.93 -28.72 -7.92
N ALA A 43 7.70 -28.67 -6.60
CA ALA A 43 8.64 -29.14 -5.58
C ALA A 43 10.07 -28.56 -5.74
N SER A 44 10.19 -27.35 -6.28
CA SER A 44 11.47 -26.68 -6.55
C SER A 44 11.89 -25.81 -5.36
N TRP A 45 12.80 -26.34 -4.54
CA TRP A 45 13.32 -25.65 -3.36
C TRP A 45 14.01 -24.33 -3.71
N THR A 46 14.70 -24.28 -4.86
CA THR A 46 15.35 -23.07 -5.35
C THR A 46 14.34 -21.95 -5.63
N LEU A 47 13.24 -22.25 -6.35
CA LEU A 47 12.22 -21.25 -6.67
C LEU A 47 11.49 -20.75 -5.42
N ILE A 48 11.30 -21.62 -4.43
CA ILE A 48 10.73 -21.23 -3.13
C ILE A 48 11.60 -20.17 -2.47
N TRP A 49 12.92 -20.39 -2.37
CA TRP A 49 13.82 -19.41 -1.74
C TRP A 49 13.98 -18.13 -2.55
N VAL A 50 13.93 -18.20 -3.88
CA VAL A 50 13.87 -16.99 -4.72
C VAL A 50 12.61 -16.19 -4.40
N GLY A 51 11.45 -16.85 -4.33
CA GLY A 51 10.18 -16.21 -3.96
C GLY A 51 10.24 -15.55 -2.58
N VAL A 52 10.77 -16.27 -1.59
CA VAL A 52 11.00 -15.74 -0.23
C VAL A 52 11.92 -14.51 -0.25
N GLY A 53 13.03 -14.57 -0.99
CA GLY A 53 13.96 -13.45 -1.11
C GLY A 53 13.29 -12.20 -1.70
N VAL A 54 12.51 -12.37 -2.78
CA VAL A 54 11.77 -11.27 -3.40
C VAL A 54 10.71 -10.70 -2.45
N PHE A 55 10.00 -11.56 -1.71
CA PHE A 55 9.03 -11.12 -0.70
C PHE A 55 9.70 -10.28 0.39
N VAL A 56 10.85 -10.72 0.89
CA VAL A 56 11.63 -9.97 1.91
C VAL A 56 12.05 -8.59 1.39
N VAL A 57 12.49 -8.49 0.14
CA VAL A 57 12.79 -7.17 -0.48
C VAL A 57 11.54 -6.28 -0.49
N GLY A 58 10.38 -6.82 -0.85
CA GLY A 58 9.11 -6.09 -0.78
C GLY A 58 8.75 -5.66 0.64
N GLY A 59 9.00 -6.49 1.65
CA GLY A 59 8.83 -6.16 3.06
C GLY A 59 9.75 -5.03 3.52
N ILE A 60 11.01 -5.00 3.07
CA ILE A 60 11.94 -3.90 3.34
C ILE A 60 11.41 -2.61 2.70
N LEU A 61 10.93 -2.66 1.45
CA LEU A 61 10.32 -1.51 0.78
C LEU A 61 9.08 -1.01 1.54
N ALA A 62 8.26 -1.92 2.07
CA ALA A 62 7.10 -1.57 2.87
C ALA A 62 7.48 -0.79 4.15
N LEU A 63 8.58 -1.17 4.81
CA LEU A 63 9.13 -0.43 5.94
C LEU A 63 9.67 0.94 5.52
N VAL A 64 10.43 1.00 4.43
CA VAL A 64 11.01 2.25 3.91
C VAL A 64 9.94 3.26 3.50
N PHE A 65 8.85 2.79 2.88
CA PHE A 65 7.75 3.65 2.44
C PHE A 65 6.74 3.98 3.53
N ASP A 66 6.91 3.41 4.71
CA ASP A 66 5.98 3.52 5.83
C ASP A 66 4.54 3.23 5.38
N ILE A 67 4.36 2.02 4.84
CA ILE A 67 3.13 1.63 4.13
C ILE A 67 1.86 1.77 5.00
N PHE A 68 1.99 1.68 6.32
CA PHE A 68 0.84 1.80 7.22
C PHE A 68 0.35 3.24 7.39
N SER A 69 1.20 4.24 7.12
CA SER A 69 0.77 5.64 7.06
C SER A 69 -0.10 5.95 5.84
N ASP A 70 -0.24 5.00 4.92
CA ASP A 70 -1.13 5.08 3.77
C ASP A 70 -2.59 4.75 4.11
N VAL A 71 -2.84 4.23 5.31
CA VAL A 71 -4.20 3.99 5.82
C VAL A 71 -4.75 5.30 6.37
N VAL A 72 -5.67 5.92 5.63
CA VAL A 72 -6.44 7.06 6.13
C VAL A 72 -7.44 6.54 7.17
N ILE A 73 -7.26 6.91 8.44
CA ILE A 73 -8.26 6.68 9.48
C ILE A 73 -9.32 7.78 9.34
N ASP A 74 -10.59 7.38 9.17
CA ASP A 74 -11.72 8.28 9.25
C ASP A 74 -11.62 9.12 10.53
N ALA A 75 -11.74 10.43 10.40
CA ALA A 75 -11.91 11.27 11.59
C ALA A 75 -13.12 10.75 12.39
N PRO A 76 -13.08 10.79 13.74
CA PRO A 76 -14.24 10.46 14.54
C PRO A 76 -15.47 11.18 13.99
N ARG A 77 -16.58 10.46 13.84
CA ARG A 77 -17.85 11.02 13.38
C ARG A 77 -18.41 11.93 14.47
N VAL A 78 -17.86 13.14 14.58
CA VAL A 78 -18.27 14.14 15.56
C VAL A 78 -19.53 14.82 15.02
N GLY A 79 -20.65 14.62 15.72
CA GLY A 79 -21.89 15.39 15.47
C GLY A 79 -23.07 14.64 14.85
N MET A 80 -23.01 13.32 14.64
CA MET A 80 -24.23 12.53 14.35
C MET A 80 -24.87 12.09 15.67
N SER A 81 -26.08 12.58 15.96
CA SER A 81 -26.90 12.01 17.03
C SER A 81 -27.47 10.67 16.56
N VAL A 82 -27.68 9.73 17.49
CA VAL A 82 -28.37 8.44 17.22
C VAL A 82 -29.76 8.65 16.60
N GLU A 83 -30.33 9.84 16.79
CA GLU A 83 -31.65 10.25 16.28
C GLU A 83 -31.67 10.61 14.78
N ASP A 84 -30.53 10.86 14.14
CA ASP A 84 -30.44 11.21 12.69
C ASP A 84 -30.62 9.98 11.76
N HIS A 85 -30.82 8.79 12.33
CA HIS A 85 -31.02 7.53 11.60
C HIS A 85 -32.48 7.06 11.52
N ARG A 86 -33.44 7.91 11.92
CA ARG A 86 -34.90 7.65 11.81
C ARG A 86 -35.50 8.34 10.59
#